data_AF-A0A7Y8J3D5-F1
#
_entry.id   AF-A0A7Y8J3D5-F1
#
_cell.length_a   1.000
_cell.length_b   1.000
_cell.length_c   1.000
_cell.angle_alpha   90.00
_cell.angle_beta   90.00
_cell.angle_gamma   90.00
#
_symmetry.space_group_name_H-M   'P 1'
#
loop_
_entity.id
_entity.type
_entity.pdbx_description
1 polymer ?
#
loop_
_entity_poly.entity_id
_entity_poly.type
_entity_poly.pdbx_seq_one_letter_code
_entity_poly.pdbx_strand_id
1 'polypeptide(L)' 'MTHSAMTQQIIQQLDQLPVELQRKVFEFAQALTLSLPKGTPGKDLARFSGVIEREDIEAMTQAIEANCEQVDTHEW' A
#
# COMPACT_ATOMS: atom_id res chain seq x y z
N MET A 1 -21.41 -1.29 8.97
CA MET A 1 -20.42 -0.69 8.04
C MET A 1 -21.10 0.49 7.35
N THR A 2 -20.61 1.71 7.58
CA THR A 2 -21.12 2.90 6.89
C THR A 2 -20.51 2.97 5.49
N HIS A 3 -21.34 2.91 4.46
CA HIS A 3 -20.89 3.07 3.08
C HIS A 3 -20.59 4.55 2.81
N SER A 4 -19.54 4.84 2.05
CA SER A 4 -19.27 6.22 1.61
C SER A 4 -20.42 6.72 0.73
N ALA A 5 -20.62 8.04 0.67
CA ALA A 5 -21.60 8.64 -0.25
C ALA A 5 -21.40 8.18 -1.70
N MET A 6 -20.14 7.99 -2.11
CA MET A 6 -19.80 7.50 -3.46
C MET A 6 -20.21 6.04 -3.66
N THR A 7 -20.02 5.18 -2.66
CA THR A 7 -20.47 3.78 -2.74
C THR A 7 -21.99 3.68 -2.89
N GLN A 8 -22.75 4.54 -2.21
CA GLN A 8 -24.20 4.58 -2.33
C GLN A 8 -24.65 5.01 -3.74
N GLN A 9 -23.98 6.00 -4.34
CA GLN A 9 -24.25 6.43 -5.71
C GLN A 9 -23.97 5.31 -6.73
N ILE A 10 -22.88 4.57 -6.56
CA ILE A 10 -22.53 3.43 -7.41
C ILE A 10 -23.62 2.35 -7.36
N ILE A 11 -24.12 2.02 -6.16
CA ILE A 11 -25.21 1.03 -5.98
C ILE A 11 -26.48 1.49 -6.70
N GLN A 12 -26.87 2.76 -6.55
CA GLN A 12 -28.07 3.29 -7.22
C GLN A 12 -27.99 3.19 -8.75
N GLN A 13 -26.82 3.41 -9.33
CA GLN A 13 -26.63 3.28 -10.78
C GLN A 13 -26.63 1.80 -11.21
N LEU A 14 -25.98 0.93 -10.44
CA LEU A 14 -25.95 -0.52 -10.67
C LEU A 14 -27.36 -1.13 -10.71
N ASP A 15 -28.26 -0.71 -9.82
CA ASP A 15 -29.64 -1.23 -9.74
C ASP A 15 -30.47 -0.95 -11.00
N GLN A 16 -30.08 0.06 -11.81
CA GLN A 16 -30.76 0.40 -13.07
C GLN A 16 -30.22 -0.39 -14.26
N LEU A 17 -29.09 -1.09 -14.11
CA LEU A 17 -28.45 -1.82 -15.20
C LEU A 17 -29.05 -3.22 -15.38
N PRO A 18 -29.17 -3.71 -16.63
CA PRO A 18 -29.40 -5.13 -16.88
C PRO A 18 -28.29 -5.99 -16.26
N VAL A 19 -28.63 -7.21 -15.86
CA VAL A 19 -27.72 -8.17 -15.19
C VAL A 19 -26.38 -8.34 -15.93
N GLU A 20 -26.40 -8.38 -17.25
CA GLU A 20 -25.18 -8.52 -18.07
C GLU A 20 -24.21 -7.34 -17.90
N LEU A 21 -24.73 -6.13 -17.71
CA LEU A 21 -23.91 -4.94 -17.45
C LEU A 21 -23.50 -4.85 -15.98
N GLN A 22 -24.36 -5.26 -15.04
CA GLN A 22 -23.98 -5.41 -13.63
C GLN A 22 -22.79 -6.37 -13.48
N ARG A 23 -22.80 -7.50 -14.20
CA ARG A 23 -21.70 -8.46 -14.22
C ARG A 23 -20.38 -7.82 -14.69
N LYS A 24 -20.41 -7.02 -15.77
CA LYS A 24 -19.22 -6.30 -16.25
C LYS A 24 -18.64 -5.34 -15.21
N VAL A 25 -19.51 -4.59 -14.51
CA VAL A 25 -19.07 -3.68 -13.45
C VAL A 25 -18.45 -4.45 -12.29
N PHE A 26 -19.04 -5.58 -11.90
CA PHE A 26 -18.49 -6.46 -10.88
C PHE A 26 -17.12 -7.02 -11.27
N GLU A 27 -16.98 -7.56 -12.48
CA GLU A 27 -15.70 -8.06 -13.01
C GLU A 27 -14.62 -6.96 -13.01
N PHE A 28 -14.97 -5.74 -13.41
CA PHE A 28 -14.06 -4.60 -13.37
C PHE A 28 -13.64 -4.23 -11.95
N ALA A 29 -14.59 -4.10 -11.02
CA ALA A 29 -14.30 -3.81 -9.61
C ALA A 29 -13.43 -4.90 -8.96
N GLN A 30 -13.66 -6.16 -9.33
CA GLN A 30 -12.84 -7.28 -8.90
C GLN A 30 -11.42 -7.17 -9.45
N ALA A 31 -11.24 -6.85 -10.74
CA ALA A 31 -9.92 -6.63 -11.34
C ALA A 31 -9.15 -5.49 -10.65
N LEU A 32 -9.84 -4.38 -10.33
CA LEU A 32 -9.25 -3.28 -9.55
C LEU A 32 -8.80 -3.76 -8.17
N THR A 33 -9.64 -4.52 -7.48
CA THR A 33 -9.31 -5.09 -6.16
C THR A 33 -8.10 -6.02 -6.22
N LEU A 34 -7.99 -6.83 -7.28
CA LEU A 34 -6.84 -7.73 -7.49
C LEU A 34 -5.56 -6.98 -7.85
N SER A 35 -5.68 -5.79 -8.46
CA SER A 35 -4.54 -4.93 -8.79
C SER A 35 -3.99 -4.19 -7.57
N LEU A 36 -4.72 -4.15 -6.45
CA LEU A 36 -4.21 -3.56 -5.22
C LEU A 36 -2.96 -4.32 -4.76
N PRO A 37 -1.90 -3.60 -4.35
CA PRO A 37 -0.71 -4.25 -3.84
C PRO A 37 -1.10 -5.11 -2.63
N LYS A 38 -0.77 -6.39 -2.70
CA LYS A 38 -0.97 -7.31 -1.58
C LYS A 38 0.18 -7.13 -0.61
N GLY A 39 -0.14 -6.56 0.56
CA GLY A 39 0.80 -6.52 1.67
C GLY A 39 1.06 -7.91 2.24
N THR A 40 2.22 -8.08 2.87
CA THR A 40 2.51 -9.24 3.70
C THR A 40 1.83 -9.07 5.06
N PRO A 41 1.09 -10.07 5.58
CA PRO A 41 0.55 -10.01 6.93
C PRO A 41 1.63 -9.68 7.96
N GLY A 42 1.40 -8.71 8.85
CA GLY A 42 2.40 -8.27 9.82
C GLY A 42 2.93 -9.39 10.72
N LYS A 43 2.09 -10.37 11.06
CA LYS A 43 2.50 -11.58 11.79
C LYS A 43 3.60 -12.38 11.08
N ASP A 44 3.65 -12.35 9.75
CA ASP A 44 4.65 -13.07 8.96
C ASP A 44 5.99 -12.30 8.93
N LEU A 45 5.96 -11.01 9.25
CA LEU A 45 7.14 -10.16 9.39
C LEU A 45 7.79 -10.27 10.78
N ALA A 46 7.09 -10.81 11.77
CA ALA A 46 7.60 -10.94 13.15
C ALA A 46 8.93 -11.72 13.23
N ARG A 47 9.16 -12.67 12.30
CA ARG A 47 10.42 -13.41 12.18
C ARG A 47 11.66 -12.54 11.93
N PHE A 48 11.47 -11.32 11.43
CA PHE A 48 12.55 -10.37 11.17
C PHE A 48 12.83 -9.46 12.38
N SER A 49 12.10 -9.62 13.49
CA SER A 49 12.41 -8.87 14.71
C SER A 49 13.76 -9.33 15.28
N GLY A 50 14.71 -8.41 15.40
CA GLY A 50 16.02 -8.67 15.97
C GLY A 50 16.98 -9.48 15.09
N VAL A 51 16.72 -9.60 13.79
CA VAL A 51 17.60 -10.33 12.85
C VAL A 51 18.77 -9.51 12.32
N ILE A 52 18.78 -8.19 12.55
CA ILE A 52 19.89 -7.33 12.14
C ILE A 52 20.96 -7.45 13.23
N GLU A 53 22.12 -7.95 12.85
CA GLU A 53 23.26 -8.08 13.75
C GLU A 53 23.73 -6.71 14.23
N ARG A 54 24.35 -6.67 15.41
CA ARG A 54 24.74 -5.41 16.05
C ARG A 54 25.68 -4.58 15.17
N GLU A 55 26.63 -5.25 14.52
CA GLU A 55 27.61 -4.61 13.64
C GLU A 55 26.94 -3.94 12.44
N ASP A 56 25.91 -4.59 11.88
CA ASP A 56 25.12 -4.02 10.78
C ASP A 56 24.29 -2.82 11.24
N ILE A 57 23.72 -2.87 12.46
CA ILE A 57 23.04 -1.71 13.07
C ILE A 57 24.03 -0.54 13.21
N GLU A 58 25.22 -0.79 13.75
CA GLU A 58 26.24 0.24 13.95
C GLU A 58 26.69 0.85 12.61
N ALA A 59 26.88 0.03 11.57
CA ALA A 59 27.22 0.50 10.23
C ALA A 59 26.10 1.34 9.60
N MET A 60 24.83 0.93 9.75
CA MET A 60 23.67 1.70 9.27
C MET A 60 23.57 3.05 9.98
N THR A 61 23.75 3.08 11.30
CA THR A 61 23.74 4.32 12.09
C THR A 61 24.81 5.29 11.62
N GLN A 62 26.06 4.82 11.46
CA GLN A 62 27.15 5.66 10.96
C GLN A 62 26.87 6.22 9.57
N ALA A 63 26.31 5.40 8.67
CA ALA A 63 25.98 5.83 7.31
C ALA A 63 24.89 6.91 7.28
N ILE A 64 23.89 6.80 8.16
CA ILE A 64 22.83 7.82 8.31
C ILE A 64 23.41 9.11 8.88
N GLU A 65 24.19 9.05 9.96
CA GLU A 65 24.78 10.24 10.59
C GLU A 65 25.76 10.97 9.64
N ALA A 66 26.52 10.21 8.85
CA ALA A 66 27.52 10.76 7.95
C ALA A 66 26.95 11.37 6.67
N ASN A 67 25.71 11.04 6.25
CA ASN A 67 25.22 11.42 4.92
C ASN A 67 23.76 11.89 4.88
N CYS A 68 22.92 11.49 5.84
CA CYS A 68 21.51 11.85 5.82
C CYS A 68 21.36 13.34 6.10
N GLU A 69 20.58 14.03 5.25
CA GLU A 69 20.28 15.46 5.37
C GLU A 69 21.51 16.38 5.33
N GLN A 70 22.68 15.88 4.93
CA GLN A 70 23.83 16.72 4.61
C GLN A 70 23.60 17.37 3.25
N VAL A 71 23.66 18.70 3.23
CA VAL A 71 23.57 19.50 2.01
C VAL A 71 24.94 20.10 1.76
N ASP A 72 25.63 19.67 0.70
CA ASP A 72 26.82 20.37 0.25
C ASP A 72 26.39 21.69 -0.40
N THR A 73 26.68 22.79 0.27
CA THR A 73 26.36 24.14 -0.19
C THR A 73 27.21 24.61 -1.36
N HIS A 74 28.23 23.83 -1.76
CA HIS A 74 29.15 24.10 -2.86
C HIS A 74 29.00 23.12 -4.03
N GLU A 75 28.03 22.20 -3.99
CA GLU A 75 27.74 21.27 -5.09
C GLU A 75 26.96 21.89 -6.27
N TRP A 76 26.82 23.23 -6.31
CA TRP A 76 26.18 23.99 -7.40
C TRP A 76 27.07 25.11 -7.94
#